data_AF-A0A3C0T0C6-F1
#
_entry.id   AF-A0A3C0T0C6-F1
#
_cell.length_a   1.000
_cell.length_b   1.000
_cell.length_c   1.000
_cell.angle_alpha   90.00
_cell.angle_beta   90.00
_cell.angle_gamma   90.00
#
_symmetry.space_group_name_H-M   'P 1'
#
loop_
_entity.id
_entity.type
_entity.pdbx_description
1 polymer ?
#
loop_
_entity_poly.entity_id
_entity_poly.type
_entity_poly.pdbx_seq_one_letter_code
_entity_poly.pdbx_strand_id
1 'polypeptide(L)'
;MESISQKLITARESLGLSIEQIARETNIAKSYLTALETEEFEVFPGETYLLGFLRNYSEYLGLDPGEMITLYKNMMIQEQPAPMEELLDTRNPLSPAVFIVIIAAVVIGLAAVGYFFVYPKYFAGRTTVVEAEPEAREAEKVTAAKLNIKDTYEFADEVLEKRFKKNDAISIKLNDVNHLVVIADITESVTFVHPRGELLMKAGEEALLDLDGDSSADVRLLLRSFDADNNSVVLHVDRFVQSATPGKSGIVDDSPESDSPAIDAAGSEAYSAGRAGTPSRVVDAVIVREADAVEPFTLNIIFRGYCLMRYEADSSNREERYFHKSETFRLDVNSKVKLWASNAGALSAKINGVDINLGGSGEISSRMVQWVYNSENSKYELQLLPVY
;
A
#
# COMPACT_ATOMS: atom_id res chain seq x y z
N MET A 1 -13.44 38.67 -5.86
CA MET A 1 -12.21 37.86 -5.81
C MET A 1 -11.73 37.73 -7.24
N GLU A 2 -10.45 37.95 -7.50
CA GLU A 2 -9.88 37.64 -8.82
C GLU A 2 -9.91 36.11 -9.01
N SER A 3 -10.36 35.66 -10.17
CA SER A 3 -10.41 34.24 -10.51
C SER A 3 -8.99 33.71 -10.77
N ILE A 4 -8.84 32.39 -10.69
CA ILE A 4 -7.54 31.74 -10.89
C ILE A 4 -7.02 31.99 -12.31
N SER A 5 -7.91 31.96 -13.31
CA SER A 5 -7.61 32.33 -14.70
C SER A 5 -7.04 33.74 -14.81
N GLN A 6 -7.69 34.72 -14.18
CA GLN A 6 -7.28 36.12 -14.29
C GLN A 6 -5.87 36.33 -13.72
N LYS A 7 -5.52 35.68 -12.61
CA LYS A 7 -4.20 35.78 -12.00
C LYS A 7 -3.11 35.19 -12.89
N LEU A 8 -3.35 34.02 -13.47
CA LEU A 8 -2.39 33.35 -14.37
C LEU A 8 -2.15 34.18 -15.63
N ILE A 9 -3.22 34.63 -16.29
CA ILE A 9 -3.13 35.46 -17.50
C ILE A 9 -2.37 36.75 -17.22
N THR A 10 -2.74 37.46 -16.15
CA THR A 10 -2.11 38.74 -15.81
C THR A 10 -0.62 38.57 -15.51
N ALA A 11 -0.24 37.53 -14.76
CA ALA A 11 1.16 37.25 -14.47
C ALA A 11 1.94 36.89 -15.74
N ARG A 12 1.40 36.04 -16.61
CA ARG A 12 2.02 35.69 -17.90
C ARG A 12 2.21 36.91 -18.79
N GLU A 13 1.17 37.71 -18.96
CA GLU A 13 1.19 38.90 -19.82
C GLU A 13 2.14 39.98 -19.28
N SER A 14 2.24 40.13 -17.95
CA SER A 14 3.18 41.06 -17.33
C SER A 14 4.66 40.71 -17.60
N LEU A 15 4.94 39.42 -17.80
CA LEU A 15 6.27 38.91 -18.16
C LEU A 15 6.49 38.87 -19.69
N GLY A 16 5.47 39.19 -20.50
CA GLY A 16 5.54 39.16 -21.95
C GLY A 16 5.73 37.75 -22.53
N LEU A 17 5.36 36.71 -21.79
CA LEU A 17 5.60 35.31 -22.16
C LEU A 17 4.42 34.75 -22.97
N SER A 18 4.74 33.97 -24.00
CA SER A 18 3.75 33.21 -24.77
C SER A 18 3.52 31.84 -24.15
N ILE A 19 2.30 31.29 -24.24
CA ILE A 19 2.00 29.91 -23.81
C ILE A 19 2.96 28.91 -24.48
N GLU A 20 3.32 29.15 -25.75
CA GLU A 20 4.33 28.40 -26.50
C GLU A 20 5.67 28.31 -25.78
N GLN A 21 6.14 29.44 -25.26
CA GLN A 21 7.43 29.52 -24.60
C GLN A 21 7.41 28.80 -23.26
N ILE A 22 6.37 29.04 -22.47
CA ILE A 22 6.21 28.42 -21.16
C ILE A 22 6.06 26.90 -21.31
N ALA A 23 5.30 26.43 -22.29
CA ALA A 23 5.16 25.01 -22.59
C ALA A 23 6.51 24.33 -22.88
N ARG A 24 7.40 24.99 -23.63
CA ARG A 24 8.74 24.46 -23.93
C ARG A 24 9.63 24.42 -22.70
N GLU A 25 9.55 25.44 -21.83
CA GLU A 25 10.44 25.56 -20.68
C GLU A 25 9.98 24.71 -19.49
N THR A 26 8.67 24.57 -19.31
CA THR A 26 8.06 23.76 -18.24
C THR A 26 7.81 22.31 -18.63
N ASN A 27 7.93 21.96 -19.92
CA ASN A 27 7.52 20.68 -20.50
C ASN A 27 6.03 20.33 -20.27
N ILE A 28 5.18 21.34 -20.01
CA ILE A 28 3.73 21.19 -19.90
C ILE A 28 3.12 21.43 -21.28
N ALA A 29 2.25 20.53 -21.75
CA ALA A 29 1.58 20.71 -23.03
C ALA A 29 0.76 22.02 -23.04
N LYS A 30 0.77 22.74 -24.16
CA LYS A 30 0.06 24.02 -24.29
C LYS A 30 -1.42 23.92 -23.95
N SER A 31 -2.06 22.81 -24.33
CA SER A 31 -3.46 22.54 -24.01
C SER A 31 -3.75 22.61 -22.52
N TYR A 32 -2.85 22.07 -21.68
CA TYR A 32 -3.01 22.13 -20.22
C TYR A 32 -2.74 23.53 -19.66
N LEU A 33 -1.76 24.27 -20.19
CA LEU A 33 -1.54 25.66 -19.76
C LEU A 33 -2.71 26.57 -20.14
N THR A 34 -3.26 26.41 -21.35
CA THR A 34 -4.46 27.11 -21.78
C THR A 34 -5.65 26.72 -20.93
N ALA A 35 -5.85 25.43 -20.64
CA ALA A 35 -6.93 24.96 -19.78
C ALA A 35 -6.86 25.53 -18.35
N LEU A 36 -5.66 25.79 -17.81
CA LEU A 36 -5.51 26.51 -16.54
C LEU A 36 -5.91 27.98 -16.64
N GLU A 37 -5.65 28.65 -17.78
CA GLU A 37 -6.04 30.05 -18.03
C GLU A 37 -7.51 30.22 -18.44
N THR A 38 -8.17 29.15 -18.88
CA THR A 38 -9.59 29.15 -19.25
C THR A 38 -10.49 28.46 -18.22
N GLU A 39 -9.93 28.01 -17.08
CA GLU A 39 -10.64 27.25 -16.04
C GLU A 39 -11.30 25.95 -16.57
N GLU A 40 -10.78 25.37 -17.67
CA GLU A 40 -11.25 24.11 -18.27
C GLU A 40 -10.61 22.88 -17.59
N PHE A 41 -10.96 22.65 -16.33
CA PHE A 41 -10.35 21.62 -15.49
C PHE A 41 -10.69 20.17 -15.86
N GLU A 42 -11.72 19.96 -16.69
CA GLU A 42 -12.15 18.63 -17.16
C GLU A 42 -11.15 17.99 -18.15
N VAL A 43 -10.31 18.80 -18.79
CA VAL A 43 -9.31 18.32 -19.77
C VAL A 43 -8.16 17.56 -19.10
N PHE A 44 -7.98 17.73 -17.79
CA PHE A 44 -6.90 17.09 -17.05
C PHE A 44 -7.26 15.61 -16.75
N PRO A 45 -6.33 14.66 -16.93
CA PRO A 45 -6.57 13.24 -16.63
C PRO A 45 -6.91 12.94 -15.16
N GLY A 46 -6.72 13.92 -14.27
CA GLY A 46 -7.08 13.84 -12.86
C GLY A 46 -6.65 15.10 -12.11
N GLU A 47 -7.30 15.36 -10.97
CA GLU A 47 -7.04 16.54 -10.14
C GLU A 47 -5.57 16.64 -9.70
N THR A 48 -4.90 15.50 -9.46
CA THR A 48 -3.48 15.47 -9.10
C THR A 48 -2.56 16.04 -10.19
N TYR A 49 -2.86 15.77 -11.47
CA TYR A 49 -2.12 16.34 -12.60
C TYR A 49 -2.39 17.83 -12.74
N LEU A 50 -3.65 18.25 -12.61
CA LEU A 50 -4.04 19.66 -12.59
C LEU A 50 -3.28 20.42 -11.52
N LEU A 51 -3.28 19.93 -10.27
CA LEU A 51 -2.56 20.56 -9.16
C LEU A 51 -1.04 20.59 -9.36
N GLY A 52 -0.47 19.56 -10.01
CA GLY A 52 0.94 19.53 -10.38
C GLY A 52 1.29 20.58 -11.43
N PHE A 53 0.49 20.70 -12.49
CA PHE A 53 0.69 21.68 -13.56
C PHE A 53 0.42 23.09 -13.08
N LEU A 54 -0.63 23.30 -12.28
CA LEU A 54 -0.93 24.58 -11.65
C LEU A 54 0.21 25.04 -10.75
N ARG A 55 0.82 24.13 -9.97
CA ARG A 55 2.01 24.45 -9.17
C ARG A 55 3.18 24.88 -10.05
N ASN A 56 3.58 24.04 -11.00
CA ASN A 56 4.71 24.34 -11.89
C ASN A 56 4.50 25.65 -12.67
N TYR A 57 3.27 25.89 -13.14
CA TYR A 57 2.96 27.09 -13.89
C TYR A 57 3.00 28.35 -13.00
N SER A 58 2.46 28.25 -11.78
CA SER A 58 2.52 29.33 -10.79
C SER A 58 3.96 29.67 -10.40
N GLU A 59 4.80 28.65 -10.13
CA GLU A 59 6.22 28.83 -9.81
C GLU A 59 6.95 29.53 -10.96
N TYR A 60 6.69 29.11 -12.20
CA TYR A 60 7.31 29.70 -13.39
C TYR A 60 6.90 31.17 -13.59
N LEU A 61 5.65 31.52 -13.28
CA LEU A 61 5.13 32.89 -13.34
C LEU A 61 5.50 33.75 -12.12
N GLY A 62 6.21 33.19 -11.13
CA GLY A 62 6.56 33.88 -9.89
C GLY A 62 5.38 34.13 -8.94
N LEU A 63 4.30 33.36 -9.10
CA LEU A 63 3.13 33.36 -8.21
C LEU A 63 3.33 32.36 -7.05
N ASP A 64 2.65 32.57 -5.93
CA ASP A 64 2.65 31.62 -4.82
C ASP A 64 1.80 30.38 -5.17
N PRO A 65 2.40 29.17 -5.27
CA PRO A 65 1.67 27.99 -5.68
C PRO A 65 0.65 27.51 -4.65
N GLY A 66 0.90 27.76 -3.37
CA GLY A 66 -0.02 27.42 -2.28
C GLY A 66 -1.30 28.24 -2.36
N GLU A 67 -1.17 29.54 -2.65
CA GLU A 67 -2.29 30.45 -2.89
C GLU A 67 -3.12 29.99 -4.09
N MET A 68 -2.47 29.69 -5.22
CA MET A 68 -3.15 29.28 -6.45
C MET A 68 -3.91 27.95 -6.28
N ILE A 69 -3.31 26.97 -5.61
CA ILE A 69 -3.98 25.70 -5.28
C ILE A 69 -5.16 25.91 -4.33
N THR A 70 -5.03 26.82 -3.36
CA THR A 70 -6.10 27.14 -2.42
C THR A 70 -7.28 27.80 -3.14
N LEU A 71 -7.02 28.71 -4.08
CA LEU A 71 -8.05 29.31 -4.92
C LEU A 71 -8.81 28.26 -5.74
N TYR A 72 -8.11 27.32 -6.36
CA TYR A 72 -8.73 26.20 -7.08
C TYR A 72 -9.63 25.34 -6.17
N LYS A 73 -9.13 24.93 -4.99
CA LYS A 73 -9.92 24.12 -4.05
C LYS A 73 -11.18 24.83 -3.55
N ASN A 74 -11.06 26.13 -3.28
CA ASN A 74 -12.20 26.94 -2.84
C ASN A 74 -13.27 27.07 -3.94
N MET A 75 -12.86 27.10 -5.22
CA MET A 75 -13.79 27.09 -6.36
C MET A 75 -14.56 25.75 -6.42
N MET A 76 -13.86 24.62 -6.34
CA MET A 76 -14.49 23.28 -6.38
C MET A 76 -15.47 23.03 -5.23
N ILE A 77 -15.19 23.55 -4.02
CA ILE A 77 -16.09 23.43 -2.86
C ILE A 77 -17.39 24.23 -3.07
N GLN A 78 -17.34 25.36 -3.79
CA GLN A 78 -18.54 26.16 -4.06
C GLN A 78 -19.42 25.57 -5.17
N GLU A 79 -18.88 24.70 -6.01
CA GLU A 79 -19.61 24.08 -7.14
C GLU A 79 -20.31 22.75 -6.79
N GLN A 80 -20.03 22.14 -5.63
CA GLN A 80 -20.74 20.93 -5.18
C GLN A 80 -21.97 21.27 -4.31
N PRO A 81 -23.21 21.04 -4.79
CA PRO A 81 -24.36 20.96 -3.88
C PRO A 81 -24.19 19.70 -3.01
N ALA A 82 -24.23 19.84 -1.69
CA ALA A 82 -24.03 18.74 -0.75
C ALA A 82 -25.03 17.58 -1.02
N PRO A 83 -24.58 16.35 -1.34
CA PRO A 83 -25.47 15.24 -1.57
C PRO A 83 -25.80 14.55 -0.23
N MET A 84 -27.07 14.64 0.18
CA MET A 84 -27.61 14.00 1.39
C MET A 84 -27.86 12.48 1.23
N GLU A 85 -27.56 11.90 0.06
CA GLU A 85 -28.04 10.55 -0.32
C GLU A 85 -27.07 9.40 0.00
N GLU A 86 -25.84 9.67 0.48
CA GLU A 86 -24.85 8.61 0.73
C GLU A 86 -24.95 7.95 2.14
N LEU A 87 -25.99 8.23 2.92
CA LEU A 87 -26.20 7.66 4.27
C LEU A 87 -27.11 6.41 4.33
N LEU A 88 -27.48 5.80 3.21
CA LEU A 88 -28.34 4.61 3.20
C LEU A 88 -27.72 3.43 2.44
N ASP A 89 -26.71 2.79 3.06
CA ASP A 89 -26.33 1.41 2.72
C ASP A 89 -27.46 0.48 3.19
N THR A 90 -28.34 0.07 2.27
CA THR A 90 -29.42 -0.89 2.56
C THR A 90 -28.94 -2.33 2.34
N ARG A 91 -28.11 -2.83 3.27
CA ARG A 91 -27.87 -4.26 3.37
C ARG A 91 -29.18 -4.97 3.75
N ASN A 92 -29.65 -5.87 2.88
CA ASN A 92 -30.82 -6.71 3.13
C ASN A 92 -30.71 -7.39 4.51
N PRO A 93 -31.66 -7.18 5.44
CA PRO A 93 -31.64 -7.92 6.70
C PRO A 93 -31.96 -9.40 6.42
N LEU A 94 -31.19 -10.29 7.03
CA LEU A 94 -31.44 -11.74 7.02
C LEU A 94 -32.90 -12.01 7.41
N SER A 95 -33.55 -12.94 6.72
CA SER A 95 -34.98 -13.24 6.95
C SER A 95 -35.23 -13.60 8.43
N PRO A 96 -36.41 -13.26 8.99
CA PRO A 96 -36.68 -13.47 10.42
C PRO A 96 -36.52 -14.93 10.85
N ALA A 97 -36.71 -15.89 9.94
CA ALA A 97 -36.44 -17.30 10.20
C ALA A 97 -34.95 -17.60 10.40
N VAL A 98 -34.06 -17.00 9.58
CA VAL A 98 -32.61 -17.17 9.71
C VAL A 98 -32.12 -16.48 10.99
N PHE A 99 -32.67 -15.33 11.34
CA PHE A 99 -32.34 -14.64 12.60
C PHE A 99 -32.73 -15.47 13.82
N ILE A 100 -33.89 -16.14 13.81
CA ILE A 100 -34.33 -17.05 14.88
C ILE A 100 -33.41 -18.28 14.97
N VAL A 101 -32.98 -18.85 13.84
CA VAL A 101 -32.04 -19.99 13.84
C VAL A 101 -30.67 -19.59 14.37
N ILE A 102 -30.16 -18.41 13.99
CA ILE A 102 -28.89 -17.88 14.52
C ILE A 102 -29.01 -17.63 16.03
N ILE A 103 -30.10 -17.02 16.50
CA ILE A 103 -30.32 -16.81 17.93
C ILE A 103 -30.42 -18.16 18.66
N ALA A 104 -31.15 -19.13 18.13
CA ALA A 104 -31.25 -20.45 18.73
C ALA A 104 -29.88 -21.15 18.79
N ALA A 105 -29.09 -21.07 17.72
CA ALA A 105 -27.74 -21.63 17.67
C ALA A 105 -26.80 -20.93 18.67
N VAL A 106 -26.89 -19.61 18.81
CA VAL A 106 -26.13 -18.84 19.79
C VAL A 106 -26.57 -19.20 21.21
N VAL A 107 -27.87 -19.32 21.49
CA VAL A 107 -28.38 -19.71 22.81
C VAL A 107 -27.97 -21.13 23.17
N ILE A 108 -28.01 -22.07 22.22
CA ILE A 108 -27.54 -23.45 22.43
C ILE A 108 -26.02 -23.47 22.64
N GLY A 109 -25.27 -22.69 21.85
CA GLY A 109 -23.82 -22.54 22.02
C GLY A 109 -23.47 -21.96 23.38
N LEU A 110 -24.15 -20.89 23.82
CA LEU A 110 -23.99 -20.29 25.14
C LEU A 110 -24.43 -21.23 26.27
N ALA A 111 -25.47 -22.03 26.07
CA ALA A 111 -25.88 -23.05 27.04
C ALA A 111 -24.86 -24.19 27.12
N ALA A 112 -24.24 -24.59 26.01
CA ALA A 112 -23.19 -25.61 25.97
C ALA A 112 -21.89 -25.11 26.59
N VAL A 113 -21.47 -23.87 26.29
CA VAL A 113 -20.34 -23.19 26.92
C VAL A 113 -20.62 -22.98 28.41
N GLY A 114 -21.82 -22.52 28.75
CA GLY A 114 -22.30 -22.41 30.12
C GLY A 114 -22.22 -23.75 30.83
N TYR A 115 -22.79 -24.82 30.29
CA TYR A 115 -22.71 -26.16 30.87
C TYR A 115 -21.25 -26.62 31.04
N PHE A 116 -20.39 -26.44 30.04
CA PHE A 116 -18.98 -26.84 30.11
C PHE A 116 -18.19 -26.08 31.17
N PHE A 117 -18.44 -24.79 31.38
CA PHE A 117 -17.73 -23.96 32.35
C PHE A 117 -18.36 -23.97 33.76
N VAL A 118 -19.67 -24.19 33.84
CA VAL A 118 -20.46 -24.05 35.06
C VAL A 118 -20.70 -25.41 35.73
N TYR A 119 -20.77 -26.53 34.98
CA TYR A 119 -20.82 -27.88 35.55
C TYR A 119 -19.61 -28.20 36.46
N PRO A 120 -18.35 -27.86 36.10
CA PRO A 120 -17.22 -28.02 37.03
C PRO A 120 -17.25 -27.02 38.20
N LYS A 121 -17.97 -25.89 38.09
CA LYS A 121 -18.06 -24.84 39.13
C LYS A 121 -19.28 -24.94 40.06
N TYR A 122 -20.27 -25.79 39.78
CA TYR A 122 -21.32 -26.11 40.77
C TYR A 122 -20.95 -27.28 41.69
N PHE A 123 -19.87 -28.01 41.40
CA PHE A 123 -19.30 -29.03 42.29
C PHE A 123 -18.03 -28.57 43.04
N ALA A 124 -17.50 -27.39 42.72
CA ALA A 124 -16.39 -26.76 43.43
C ALA A 124 -16.85 -25.40 43.96
N GLY A 125 -16.77 -25.23 45.28
CA GLY A 125 -17.50 -24.21 46.04
C GLY A 125 -17.24 -22.74 45.65
N ARG A 126 -18.26 -21.94 46.00
CA ARG A 126 -18.29 -20.47 46.10
C ARG A 126 -16.92 -19.80 46.25
N THR A 127 -16.71 -18.70 45.55
CA THR A 127 -16.39 -17.39 46.15
C THR A 127 -16.78 -16.26 45.18
N THR A 128 -17.09 -15.12 45.79
CA THR A 128 -17.78 -13.90 45.34
C THR A 128 -16.99 -12.99 44.40
N VAL A 129 -17.75 -12.24 43.60
CA VAL A 129 -17.34 -11.11 42.76
C VAL A 129 -16.84 -9.94 43.62
N VAL A 130 -15.71 -9.33 43.23
CA VAL A 130 -15.32 -7.95 43.60
C VAL A 130 -14.88 -7.21 42.34
N GLU A 131 -15.26 -5.94 42.32
CA GLU A 131 -15.13 -4.86 41.34
C GLU A 131 -13.67 -4.52 40.98
N ALA A 132 -13.47 -4.04 39.75
CA ALA A 132 -12.20 -3.90 39.05
C ALA A 132 -11.32 -2.72 39.51
N GLU A 133 -10.01 -2.90 39.26
CA GLU A 133 -8.87 -1.96 39.34
C GLU A 133 -8.10 -1.98 40.69
N PRO A 134 -6.92 -2.65 40.76
CA PRO A 134 -5.69 -2.27 40.05
C PRO A 134 -4.84 -3.49 39.58
N GLU A 135 -5.40 -4.37 38.73
CA GLU A 135 -4.74 -5.64 38.40
C GLU A 135 -3.54 -5.53 37.43
N ALA A 136 -3.41 -4.46 36.64
CA ALA A 136 -2.35 -4.39 35.62
C ALA A 136 -0.93 -4.39 36.21
N ARG A 137 -0.71 -3.74 37.37
CA ARG A 137 0.61 -3.69 38.05
C ARG A 137 0.95 -4.94 38.85
N GLU A 138 -0.05 -5.72 39.28
CA GLU A 138 0.17 -7.00 39.95
C GLU A 138 0.27 -8.16 38.95
N ALA A 139 -0.51 -8.14 37.87
CA ALA A 139 -0.41 -9.10 36.77
C ALA A 139 0.98 -9.06 36.12
N GLU A 140 1.59 -7.89 35.94
CA GLU A 140 2.93 -7.78 35.37
C GLU A 140 4.02 -8.38 36.30
N LYS A 141 3.90 -8.18 37.62
CA LYS A 141 4.83 -8.75 38.62
C LYS A 141 4.63 -10.24 38.86
N VAL A 142 3.38 -10.72 38.79
CA VAL A 142 3.03 -12.13 38.95
C VAL A 142 3.34 -12.94 37.69
N THR A 143 3.24 -12.33 36.50
CA THR A 143 3.60 -12.94 35.22
C THR A 143 5.12 -13.12 35.11
N ALA A 144 5.90 -12.10 35.47
CA ALA A 144 7.37 -12.18 35.50
C ALA A 144 7.92 -13.25 36.47
N ALA A 145 7.28 -13.45 37.63
CA ALA A 145 7.68 -14.44 38.62
C ALA A 145 7.33 -15.90 38.23
N LYS A 146 6.39 -16.10 37.29
CA LYS A 146 5.91 -17.43 36.87
C LYS A 146 6.61 -17.96 35.61
N LEU A 147 7.22 -17.07 34.82
CA LEU A 147 7.81 -17.37 33.50
C LEU A 147 9.31 -17.72 33.52
N ASN A 148 9.97 -17.80 34.69
CA ASN A 148 11.41 -18.08 34.81
C ASN A 148 12.27 -17.23 33.86
N ILE A 149 12.03 -15.91 33.83
CA ILE A 149 12.72 -14.97 32.94
C ILE A 149 14.23 -15.03 33.20
N LYS A 150 15.01 -15.20 32.13
CA LYS A 150 16.47 -15.35 32.20
C LYS A 150 17.19 -14.02 32.04
N ASP A 151 16.97 -13.35 30.91
CA ASP A 151 17.56 -12.07 30.57
C ASP A 151 16.46 -11.10 30.13
N THR A 152 16.49 -9.86 30.61
CA THR A 152 15.57 -8.80 30.20
C THR A 152 16.31 -7.76 29.38
N TYR A 153 15.79 -7.48 28.19
CA TYR A 153 16.35 -6.49 27.26
C TYR A 153 15.45 -5.27 27.20
N GLU A 154 15.99 -4.11 27.57
CA GLU A 154 15.27 -2.86 27.44
C GLU A 154 15.20 -2.41 25.98
N PHE A 155 13.99 -2.22 25.47
CA PHE A 155 13.74 -1.65 24.16
C PHE A 155 13.66 -0.12 24.29
N ALA A 156 14.82 0.51 24.18
CA ALA A 156 14.95 1.97 24.25
C ALA A 156 14.82 2.66 22.88
N ASP A 157 15.17 1.96 21.80
CA ASP A 157 15.26 2.49 20.43
C ASP A 157 13.93 2.37 19.64
N GLU A 158 13.87 2.97 18.44
CA GLU A 158 12.72 2.86 17.53
C GLU A 158 12.63 1.47 16.87
N VAL A 159 13.76 0.83 16.58
CA VAL A 159 13.84 -0.49 15.96
C VAL A 159 14.92 -1.33 16.64
N LEU A 160 14.61 -2.60 16.93
CA LEU A 160 15.53 -3.58 17.53
C LEU A 160 15.47 -4.88 16.73
N GLU A 161 16.58 -5.23 16.09
CA GLU A 161 16.78 -6.57 15.54
C GLU A 161 17.80 -7.32 16.38
N LYS A 162 17.37 -8.42 17.01
CA LYS A 162 18.24 -9.17 17.91
C LYS A 162 17.86 -10.63 18.00
N ARG A 163 18.88 -11.45 18.31
CA ARG A 163 18.69 -12.84 18.69
C ARG A 163 18.42 -12.95 20.18
N PHE A 164 17.32 -13.62 20.54
CA PHE A 164 16.90 -13.93 21.89
C PHE A 164 16.87 -15.44 22.11
N LYS A 165 16.76 -15.87 23.36
CA LYS A 165 16.59 -17.24 23.77
C LYS A 165 15.25 -17.46 24.45
N LYS A 166 14.87 -18.73 24.60
CA LYS A 166 13.74 -19.11 25.45
C LYS A 166 13.90 -18.52 26.86
N ASN A 167 12.81 -17.97 27.37
CA ASN A 167 12.66 -17.21 28.61
C ASN A 167 13.36 -15.86 28.66
N ASP A 168 13.89 -15.35 27.54
CA ASP A 168 14.28 -13.95 27.49
C ASP A 168 13.02 -13.06 27.44
N ALA A 169 13.14 -11.84 27.95
CA ALA A 169 12.08 -10.85 27.97
C ALA A 169 12.53 -9.56 27.29
N ILE A 170 11.59 -8.90 26.62
CA ILE A 170 11.76 -7.58 26.04
C ILE A 170 10.92 -6.61 26.87
N SER A 171 11.56 -5.60 27.45
CA SER A 171 10.90 -4.56 28.26
C SER A 171 10.66 -3.32 27.42
N ILE A 172 9.40 -3.01 27.17
CA ILE A 172 8.96 -1.91 26.32
C ILE A 172 8.30 -0.87 27.21
N LYS A 173 8.86 0.33 27.28
CA LYS A 173 8.31 1.43 28.09
C LYS A 173 7.23 2.19 27.31
N LEU A 174 6.00 2.25 27.81
CA LEU A 174 4.87 3.01 27.27
C LEU A 174 4.23 3.81 28.39
N ASN A 175 3.95 5.11 28.18
CA ASN A 175 3.26 5.95 29.18
C ASN A 175 3.84 5.86 30.61
N ASP A 176 5.17 5.78 30.73
CA ASP A 176 5.93 5.58 31.97
C ASP A 176 5.72 4.25 32.72
N VAL A 177 5.11 3.27 32.06
CA VAL A 177 4.96 1.88 32.51
C VAL A 177 5.78 0.96 31.60
N ASN A 178 6.45 -0.03 32.18
CA ASN A 178 7.13 -1.05 31.38
C ASN A 178 6.13 -2.16 31.04
N HIS A 179 6.24 -2.73 29.86
CA HIS A 179 5.45 -3.86 29.42
C HIS A 179 6.41 -4.94 28.94
N LEU A 180 6.24 -6.17 29.43
CA LEU A 180 7.12 -7.28 29.11
C LEU A 180 6.53 -8.15 28.01
N VAL A 181 7.35 -8.45 27.01
CA VAL A 181 7.09 -9.51 26.03
C VAL A 181 8.10 -10.62 26.24
N VAL A 182 7.65 -11.80 26.67
CA VAL A 182 8.50 -12.93 27.04
C VAL A 182 8.45 -14.00 25.96
N ILE A 183 9.59 -14.53 25.55
CA ILE A 183 9.67 -15.69 24.65
C ILE A 183 9.48 -16.96 25.50
N ALA A 184 8.25 -17.45 25.61
CA ALA A 184 7.90 -18.53 26.54
C ALA A 184 8.27 -19.92 26.01
N ASP A 185 8.12 -20.17 24.71
CA ASP A 185 8.47 -21.47 24.11
C ASP A 185 8.94 -21.35 22.66
N ILE A 186 9.80 -22.27 22.24
CA ILE A 186 10.35 -22.33 20.89
C ILE A 186 10.31 -23.80 20.45
N THR A 187 9.32 -24.16 19.64
CA THR A 187 9.10 -25.52 19.14
C THR A 187 8.95 -25.49 17.61
N GLU A 188 7.82 -25.93 17.04
CA GLU A 188 7.48 -25.73 15.62
C GLU A 188 7.01 -24.29 15.34
N SER A 189 6.78 -23.53 16.40
CA SER A 189 6.40 -22.12 16.43
C SER A 189 6.94 -21.49 17.71
N VAL A 190 7.00 -20.15 17.74
CA VAL A 190 7.44 -19.40 18.91
C VAL A 190 6.22 -18.84 19.64
N THR A 191 6.16 -19.10 20.95
CA THR A 191 5.12 -18.56 21.84
C THR A 191 5.66 -17.34 22.57
N PHE A 192 5.00 -16.20 22.39
CA PHE A 192 5.24 -14.98 23.14
C PHE A 192 4.16 -14.78 24.19
N VAL A 193 4.53 -14.38 25.39
CA VAL A 193 3.59 -13.98 26.45
C VAL A 193 3.74 -12.49 26.66
N HIS A 194 2.65 -11.76 26.56
CA HIS A 194 2.58 -10.31 26.76
C HIS A 194 1.39 -9.98 27.69
N PRO A 195 1.24 -8.73 28.18
CA PRO A 195 0.26 -8.40 29.22
C PRO A 195 -1.20 -8.72 28.85
N ARG A 196 -1.52 -8.81 27.55
CA ARG A 196 -2.88 -9.07 27.07
C ARG A 196 -3.12 -10.53 26.63
N GLY A 197 -2.10 -11.40 26.70
CA GLY A 197 -2.28 -12.81 26.38
C GLY A 197 -1.04 -13.49 25.81
N GLU A 198 -1.28 -14.61 25.15
CA GLU A 198 -0.26 -15.38 24.45
C GLU A 198 -0.41 -15.19 22.94
N LEU A 199 0.71 -15.07 22.25
CA LEU A 199 0.81 -14.93 20.80
C LEU A 199 1.69 -16.05 20.26
N LEU A 200 1.18 -16.80 19.29
CA LEU A 200 1.93 -17.84 18.58
C LEU A 200 2.35 -17.31 17.20
N MET A 201 3.62 -17.45 16.84
CA MET A 201 4.12 -17.04 15.53
C MET A 201 5.01 -18.09 14.88
N LYS A 202 4.97 -18.15 13.55
CA LYS A 202 5.90 -18.91 12.69
C LYS A 202 6.94 -18.00 12.04
N ALA A 203 8.01 -18.61 11.52
CA ALA A 203 9.04 -17.87 10.81
C ALA A 203 8.45 -17.12 9.60
N GLY A 204 8.76 -15.84 9.48
CA GLY A 204 8.23 -14.92 8.48
C GLY A 204 6.94 -14.21 8.88
N GLU A 205 6.26 -14.62 9.96
CA GLU A 205 5.02 -13.97 10.41
C GLU A 205 5.30 -12.68 11.17
N GLU A 206 4.32 -11.78 11.10
CA GLU A 206 4.30 -10.51 11.80
C GLU A 206 3.04 -10.37 12.65
N ALA A 207 3.17 -9.65 13.77
CA ALA A 207 2.06 -9.36 14.66
C ALA A 207 2.16 -7.93 15.17
N LEU A 208 0.99 -7.28 15.26
CA LEU A 208 0.82 -5.98 15.90
C LEU A 208 0.36 -6.21 17.34
N LEU A 209 1.09 -5.65 18.30
CA LEU A 209 0.79 -5.77 19.72
C LEU A 209 0.30 -4.45 20.28
N ASP A 210 -0.90 -4.50 20.85
CA ASP A 210 -1.44 -3.54 21.82
C ASP A 210 -0.99 -4.03 23.22
N LEU A 211 -0.12 -3.27 23.88
CA LEU A 211 0.47 -3.62 25.17
C LEU A 211 -0.19 -2.90 26.34
N ASP A 212 -0.74 -1.70 26.12
CA ASP A 212 -1.36 -0.88 27.17
C ASP A 212 -2.90 -0.97 27.19
N GLY A 213 -3.50 -1.50 26.14
CA GLY A 213 -4.93 -1.79 26.03
C GLY A 213 -5.80 -0.69 25.48
N ASP A 214 -5.21 0.35 24.88
CA ASP A 214 -5.93 1.48 24.30
C ASP A 214 -6.58 1.15 22.93
N SER A 215 -6.46 -0.09 22.46
CA SER A 215 -6.92 -0.56 21.14
C SER A 215 -6.15 0.01 19.95
N SER A 216 -5.00 0.64 20.19
CA SER A 216 -3.97 0.99 19.21
C SER A 216 -2.82 -0.02 19.30
N ALA A 217 -2.17 -0.29 18.17
CA ALA A 217 -0.97 -1.11 18.18
C ALA A 217 0.25 -0.27 18.57
N ASP A 218 0.96 -0.68 19.61
CA ASP A 218 2.16 0.00 20.11
C ASP A 218 3.42 -0.45 19.41
N VAL A 219 3.49 -1.76 19.10
CA VAL A 219 4.71 -2.41 18.60
C VAL A 219 4.38 -3.44 17.54
N ARG A 220 5.21 -3.49 16.49
CA ARG A 220 5.22 -4.57 15.50
C ARG A 220 6.34 -5.55 15.83
N LEU A 221 5.99 -6.83 15.94
CA LEU A 221 6.92 -7.94 16.04
C LEU A 221 6.98 -8.69 14.71
N LEU A 222 8.17 -8.89 14.19
CA LEU A 222 8.44 -9.74 13.03
C LEU A 222 9.38 -10.87 13.45
N LEU A 223 8.89 -12.11 13.30
CA LEU A 223 9.67 -13.30 13.58
C LEU A 223 10.48 -13.71 12.35
N ARG A 224 11.76 -13.34 12.28
CA ARG A 224 12.61 -13.63 11.11
C ARG A 224 12.94 -15.11 10.98
N SER A 225 13.38 -15.71 12.07
CA SER A 225 13.76 -17.13 12.13
C SER A 225 13.80 -17.59 13.57
N PHE A 226 13.71 -18.90 13.78
CA PHE A 226 13.97 -19.52 15.07
C PHE A 226 14.67 -20.86 14.88
N ASP A 227 15.29 -21.32 15.95
CA ASP A 227 16.00 -22.58 16.05
C ASP A 227 15.57 -23.22 17.38
N ALA A 228 14.70 -24.23 17.27
CA ALA A 228 14.14 -24.94 18.41
C ALA A 228 15.19 -25.75 19.18
N ASP A 229 16.15 -26.35 18.46
CA ASP A 229 17.23 -27.15 19.07
C ASP A 229 18.13 -26.27 19.95
N ASN A 230 18.42 -25.06 19.48
CA ASN A 230 19.24 -24.09 20.22
C ASN A 230 18.42 -23.13 21.10
N ASN A 231 17.09 -23.31 21.19
CA ASN A 231 16.16 -22.42 21.89
C ASN A 231 16.44 -20.94 21.58
N SER A 232 16.63 -20.60 20.31
CA SER A 232 16.96 -19.24 19.90
C SER A 232 16.02 -18.70 18.84
N VAL A 233 15.76 -17.40 18.88
CA VAL A 233 14.85 -16.71 17.97
C VAL A 233 15.48 -15.40 17.50
N VAL A 234 15.32 -15.04 16.23
CA VAL A 234 15.69 -13.73 15.70
C VAL A 234 14.42 -12.92 15.51
N LEU A 235 14.31 -11.82 16.26
CA LEU A 235 13.16 -10.92 16.24
C LEU A 235 13.59 -9.57 15.72
N HIS A 236 12.72 -9.00 14.91
CA HIS A 236 12.75 -7.60 14.53
C HIS A 236 11.54 -6.92 15.17
N VAL A 237 11.80 -5.93 16.03
CA VAL A 237 10.81 -5.21 16.83
C VAL A 237 10.84 -3.75 16.40
N ASP A 238 9.68 -3.20 16.08
CA ASP A 238 9.52 -1.82 15.61
C ASP A 238 8.47 -1.10 16.46
N ARG A 239 8.82 0.08 16.98
CA ARG A 239 7.94 0.96 17.75
C ARG A 239 7.22 1.86 16.77
N PHE A 240 5.90 1.82 16.76
CA PHE A 240 5.13 2.63 15.81
C PHE A 240 5.24 4.12 16.16
N VAL A 241 6.24 4.82 15.60
CA VAL A 241 6.30 6.28 15.64
C VAL A 241 5.31 6.80 14.61
N GLN A 242 4.38 7.67 15.02
CA GLN A 242 3.58 8.45 14.09
C GLN A 242 4.49 9.27 13.15
N SER A 243 4.79 8.70 11.98
CA SER A 243 5.01 9.43 10.74
C SER A 243 5.01 8.47 9.55
N ALA A 244 3.83 7.99 9.18
CA ALA A 244 3.48 7.71 7.79
C ALA A 244 1.96 7.68 7.68
N THR A 245 1.39 8.80 7.23
CA THR A 245 0.01 8.82 6.74
C THR A 245 -0.15 7.73 5.67
N PRO A 246 -1.07 6.76 5.82
CA PRO A 246 -1.36 5.79 4.77
C PRO A 246 -2.21 6.48 3.71
N GLY A 247 -1.59 6.83 2.58
CA GLY A 247 -2.31 7.18 1.36
C GLY A 247 -3.08 5.97 0.87
N LYS A 248 -4.41 6.04 0.97
CA LYS A 248 -5.36 5.01 0.52
C LYS A 248 -5.03 4.48 -0.87
N SER A 249 -4.92 3.16 -0.95
CA SER A 249 -5.02 2.36 -2.16
C SER A 249 -6.45 2.44 -2.70
N GLY A 250 -6.63 3.04 -3.88
CA GLY A 250 -7.81 2.88 -4.73
C GLY A 250 -7.37 2.26 -6.04
N ILE A 251 -7.69 0.98 -6.21
CA ILE A 251 -7.77 0.28 -7.50
C ILE A 251 -9.02 0.84 -8.19
N VAL A 252 -9.01 1.11 -9.50
CA VAL A 252 -9.78 0.37 -10.53
C VAL A 252 -9.61 1.06 -11.89
N ASP A 253 -9.40 0.22 -12.90
CA ASP A 253 -9.65 0.33 -14.35
C ASP A 253 -9.33 1.64 -15.06
N ASP A 254 -8.30 1.56 -15.90
CA ASP A 254 -8.33 2.15 -17.22
C ASP A 254 -8.35 1.05 -18.28
N SER A 255 -9.30 1.14 -19.20
CA SER A 255 -9.18 0.69 -20.60
C SER A 255 -10.44 1.13 -21.38
N PRO A 256 -10.31 1.49 -22.67
CA PRO A 256 -9.43 2.52 -23.19
C PRO A 256 -10.19 3.50 -24.11
N GLU A 257 -9.64 4.71 -24.28
CA GLU A 257 -10.07 5.63 -25.35
C GLU A 257 -9.73 5.10 -26.75
N SER A 258 -10.61 5.42 -27.71
CA SER A 258 -10.27 5.54 -29.12
C SER A 258 -10.64 6.94 -29.59
N ASP A 259 -9.67 7.81 -29.85
CA ASP A 259 -9.23 8.16 -31.20
C ASP A 259 -8.37 9.43 -31.19
N SER A 260 -7.27 9.38 -31.96
CA SER A 260 -6.48 10.56 -32.33
C SER A 260 -7.27 11.42 -33.35
N PRO A 261 -6.90 12.70 -33.62
CA PRO A 261 -5.84 12.91 -34.60
C PRO A 261 -4.98 14.18 -34.44
N ALA A 262 -3.85 14.13 -35.16
CA ALA A 262 -2.99 15.26 -35.45
C ALA A 262 -3.62 16.23 -36.47
N ILE A 263 -3.13 17.47 -36.38
CA ILE A 263 -3.33 18.62 -37.26
C ILE A 263 -2.79 18.33 -38.67
N ASP A 264 -3.54 18.72 -39.70
CA ASP A 264 -3.00 18.90 -41.05
C ASP A 264 -3.15 20.34 -41.54
N ALA A 265 -2.18 20.71 -42.38
CA ALA A 265 -2.01 22.01 -42.99
C ALA A 265 -2.95 22.27 -44.18
N ALA A 266 -3.04 23.55 -44.53
CA ALA A 266 -3.87 24.21 -45.54
C ALA A 266 -4.03 23.52 -46.92
N GLY A 267 -5.22 23.70 -47.52
CA GLY A 267 -5.45 23.60 -48.97
C GLY A 267 -6.87 23.16 -49.34
N SER A 268 -7.59 24.00 -50.09
CA SER A 268 -8.99 23.85 -50.53
C SER A 268 -9.29 22.64 -51.44
N GLU A 269 -10.44 21.98 -51.25
CA GLU A 269 -11.51 21.70 -52.24
C GLU A 269 -12.56 20.72 -51.67
N ALA A 270 -13.79 20.76 -52.18
CA ALA A 270 -15.00 20.25 -51.53
C ALA A 270 -15.34 18.76 -51.82
N TYR A 271 -16.03 18.15 -50.83
CA TYR A 271 -16.83 16.90 -50.83
C TYR A 271 -16.15 15.53 -51.10
N SER A 272 -15.94 14.74 -50.02
CA SER A 272 -16.64 13.46 -49.79
C SER A 272 -16.28 12.89 -48.39
N ALA A 273 -17.29 12.42 -47.65
CA ALA A 273 -17.12 11.86 -46.30
C ALA A 273 -16.42 10.49 -46.36
N GLY A 274 -15.22 10.40 -45.76
CA GLY A 274 -14.46 9.16 -45.56
C GLY A 274 -14.42 8.76 -44.07
N ARG A 275 -14.68 7.48 -43.81
CA ARG A 275 -14.93 6.86 -42.48
C ARG A 275 -13.75 6.93 -41.50
N ALA A 276 -14.09 6.94 -40.20
CA ALA A 276 -13.21 6.73 -39.04
C ALA A 276 -12.35 5.45 -39.17
N GLY A 277 -11.06 5.57 -38.84
CA GLY A 277 -10.10 4.47 -38.81
C GLY A 277 -9.87 3.96 -37.38
N THR A 278 -10.47 2.80 -37.09
CA THR A 278 -10.24 1.78 -36.05
C THR A 278 -9.18 2.00 -34.94
N PRO A 279 -9.50 1.66 -33.66
CA PRO A 279 -8.52 1.64 -32.58
C PRO A 279 -7.59 0.43 -32.66
N SER A 280 -6.28 0.65 -32.54
CA SER A 280 -5.33 -0.42 -32.22
C SER A 280 -4.06 0.14 -31.60
N ARG A 281 -3.88 -0.08 -30.30
CA ARG A 281 -2.55 -0.27 -29.70
C ARG A 281 -2.59 -1.51 -28.83
N VAL A 282 -2.54 -2.67 -29.48
CA VAL A 282 -2.00 -3.88 -28.87
C VAL A 282 -0.49 -3.61 -28.71
N VAL A 283 -0.02 -3.34 -27.50
CA VAL A 283 1.42 -3.36 -27.23
C VAL A 283 1.80 -4.82 -27.08
N ASP A 284 2.55 -5.34 -28.06
CA ASP A 284 2.91 -6.75 -28.13
C ASP A 284 3.65 -7.23 -26.87
N ALA A 285 3.33 -8.45 -26.44
CA ALA A 285 4.07 -9.14 -25.40
C ALA A 285 5.54 -9.27 -25.81
N VAL A 286 6.46 -8.76 -24.98
CA VAL A 286 7.89 -8.93 -25.25
C VAL A 286 8.32 -10.27 -24.68
N ILE A 287 8.70 -11.21 -25.55
CA ILE A 287 9.26 -12.49 -25.14
C ILE A 287 10.66 -12.24 -24.56
N VAL A 288 10.82 -12.54 -23.28
CA VAL A 288 12.08 -12.40 -22.54
C VAL A 288 12.90 -13.69 -22.64
N ARG A 289 12.26 -14.87 -22.61
CA ARG A 289 12.92 -16.19 -22.65
C ARG A 289 11.95 -17.30 -23.08
N GLU A 290 12.46 -18.39 -23.66
CA GLU A 290 11.74 -19.65 -23.87
C GLU A 290 12.30 -20.77 -22.96
N ALA A 291 11.45 -21.70 -22.51
CA ALA A 291 11.83 -22.91 -21.78
C ALA A 291 10.85 -24.06 -22.03
N ASP A 292 11.27 -25.29 -21.75
CA ASP A 292 10.43 -26.50 -21.90
C ASP A 292 9.44 -26.67 -20.73
N ALA A 293 9.64 -25.96 -19.63
CA ALA A 293 8.78 -25.93 -18.45
C ALA A 293 8.80 -24.56 -17.78
N VAL A 294 7.84 -24.30 -16.88
CA VAL A 294 7.84 -23.12 -16.01
C VAL A 294 9.00 -23.23 -15.01
N GLU A 295 9.93 -22.28 -15.06
CA GLU A 295 11.11 -22.23 -14.19
C GLU A 295 11.15 -20.94 -13.38
N PRO A 296 11.65 -20.97 -12.12
CA PRO A 296 11.92 -19.75 -11.38
C PRO A 296 12.90 -18.83 -12.12
N PHE A 297 12.72 -17.52 -11.93
CA PHE A 297 13.59 -16.49 -12.48
C PHE A 297 13.90 -15.43 -11.43
N THR A 298 15.09 -14.83 -11.55
CA THR A 298 15.51 -13.73 -10.69
C THR A 298 15.30 -12.40 -11.41
N LEU A 299 14.54 -11.52 -10.78
CA LEU A 299 14.43 -10.11 -11.14
C LEU A 299 15.45 -9.29 -10.35
N ASN A 300 16.33 -8.58 -11.06
CA ASN A 300 17.27 -7.64 -10.47
C ASN A 300 16.94 -6.23 -10.97
N ILE A 301 16.77 -5.28 -10.06
CA ILE A 301 16.48 -3.88 -10.37
C ILE A 301 17.54 -3.00 -9.73
N ILE A 302 18.06 -2.07 -10.51
CA ILE A 302 18.97 -1.02 -10.04
C ILE A 302 18.25 0.32 -10.19
N PHE A 303 18.11 1.05 -9.09
CA PHE A 303 17.45 2.36 -9.08
C PHE A 303 18.48 3.45 -9.38
N ARG A 304 18.24 4.22 -10.44
CA ARG A 304 19.06 5.37 -10.88
C ARG A 304 18.55 6.71 -10.31
N GLY A 305 17.34 6.71 -9.78
CA GLY A 305 16.69 7.84 -9.11
C GLY A 305 15.67 7.34 -8.08
N TYR A 306 14.92 8.26 -7.50
CA TYR A 306 13.87 7.92 -6.54
C TYR A 306 12.66 7.30 -7.27
N CYS A 307 12.17 6.18 -6.77
CA CYS A 307 11.02 5.49 -7.33
C CYS A 307 10.23 4.79 -6.23
N LEU A 308 8.94 5.06 -6.13
CA LEU A 308 8.03 4.18 -5.40
C LEU A 308 7.82 2.93 -6.28
N MET A 309 8.13 1.76 -5.75
CA MET A 309 7.89 0.50 -6.44
C MET A 309 7.02 -0.39 -5.58
N ARG A 310 6.02 -0.97 -6.23
CA ARG A 310 5.13 -1.96 -5.65
C ARG A 310 5.24 -3.24 -6.45
N TYR A 311 5.23 -4.39 -5.78
CA TYR A 311 5.30 -5.68 -6.46
C TYR A 311 4.42 -6.74 -5.78
N GLU A 312 4.04 -7.73 -6.57
CA GLU A 312 3.26 -8.90 -6.13
C GLU A 312 3.82 -10.11 -6.89
N ALA A 313 4.47 -11.05 -6.18
CA ALA A 313 5.08 -12.24 -6.78
C ALA A 313 4.33 -13.51 -6.36
N ASP A 314 4.05 -14.40 -7.31
CA ASP A 314 3.49 -15.74 -7.08
C ASP A 314 2.21 -15.82 -6.23
N SER A 315 1.44 -14.73 -6.15
CA SER A 315 0.21 -14.59 -5.33
C SER A 315 0.47 -14.31 -3.83
N SER A 316 1.62 -13.73 -3.49
CA SER A 316 1.93 -13.15 -2.17
C SER A 316 1.13 -11.87 -1.89
N ASN A 317 1.18 -11.38 -0.64
CA ASN A 317 0.75 -10.02 -0.34
C ASN A 317 1.51 -9.01 -1.20
N ARG A 318 0.80 -7.93 -1.56
CA ARG A 318 1.32 -6.82 -2.33
C ARG A 318 2.27 -6.02 -1.44
N GLU A 319 3.54 -5.96 -1.83
CA GLU A 319 4.56 -5.21 -1.10
C GLU A 319 4.81 -3.87 -1.80
N GLU A 320 4.95 -2.80 -1.02
CA GLU A 320 5.26 -1.47 -1.50
C GLU A 320 6.48 -0.94 -0.77
N ARG A 321 7.41 -0.36 -1.52
CA ARG A 321 8.58 0.28 -0.93
C ARG A 321 9.03 1.46 -1.78
N TYR A 322 9.46 2.52 -1.10
CA TYR A 322 10.16 3.63 -1.73
C TYR A 322 11.66 3.31 -1.84
N PHE A 323 12.20 3.40 -3.05
CA PHE A 323 13.59 3.13 -3.35
C PHE A 323 14.35 4.40 -3.68
N HIS A 324 15.59 4.46 -3.21
CA HIS A 324 16.50 5.59 -3.41
C HIS A 324 17.50 5.32 -4.54
N LYS A 325 18.16 6.39 -5.01
CA LYS A 325 19.22 6.28 -6.01
C LYS A 325 20.34 5.35 -5.55
N SER A 326 20.82 4.51 -6.47
CA SER A 326 21.85 3.49 -6.29
C SER A 326 21.44 2.29 -5.45
N GLU A 327 20.20 2.22 -4.96
CA GLU A 327 19.70 0.99 -4.34
C GLU A 327 19.52 -0.11 -5.38
N THR A 328 19.69 -1.35 -4.92
CA THR A 328 19.48 -2.54 -5.73
C THR A 328 18.44 -3.41 -5.06
N PHE A 329 17.53 -3.93 -5.87
CA PHE A 329 16.49 -4.85 -5.44
C PHE A 329 16.64 -6.15 -6.20
N ARG A 330 16.55 -7.26 -5.48
CA ARG A 330 16.59 -8.60 -6.04
C ARG A 330 15.40 -9.39 -5.52
N LEU A 331 14.69 -10.03 -6.43
CA LEU A 331 13.53 -10.86 -6.13
C LEU A 331 13.62 -12.15 -6.93
N ASP A 332 13.55 -13.27 -6.22
CA ASP A 332 13.42 -14.59 -6.85
C ASP A 332 11.93 -14.92 -6.96
N VAL A 333 11.50 -15.22 -8.19
CA VAL A 333 10.08 -15.41 -8.57
C VAL A 333 9.93 -16.81 -9.15
N ASN A 334 8.94 -17.58 -8.71
CA ASN A 334 8.71 -18.95 -9.18
C ASN A 334 7.99 -19.00 -10.52
N SER A 335 7.02 -18.12 -10.74
CA SER A 335 6.10 -18.22 -11.88
C SER A 335 5.68 -16.88 -12.49
N LYS A 336 5.31 -15.90 -11.66
CA LYS A 336 4.80 -14.61 -12.12
C LYS A 336 5.09 -13.49 -11.13
N VAL A 337 5.30 -12.29 -11.65
CA VAL A 337 5.39 -11.07 -10.85
C VAL A 337 4.67 -9.92 -11.54
N LYS A 338 3.90 -9.14 -10.78
CA LYS A 338 3.40 -7.83 -11.18
C LYS A 338 4.25 -6.75 -10.54
N LEU A 339 4.58 -5.73 -11.31
CA LEU A 339 5.42 -4.62 -10.92
C LEU A 339 4.68 -3.32 -11.25
N TRP A 340 4.61 -2.42 -10.27
CA TRP A 340 4.21 -1.03 -10.47
C TRP A 340 5.37 -0.14 -10.08
N ALA A 341 5.74 0.79 -10.96
CA ALA A 341 6.79 1.76 -10.72
C ALA A 341 6.25 3.16 -10.96
N SER A 342 6.44 4.07 -10.00
CA SER A 342 6.02 5.47 -10.14
C SER A 342 6.89 6.26 -11.13
N ASN A 343 8.07 5.75 -11.48
CA ASN A 343 8.97 6.33 -12.48
C ASN A 343 9.84 5.22 -13.10
N ALA A 344 9.36 4.62 -14.18
CA ALA A 344 10.04 3.50 -14.83
C ALA A 344 11.42 3.86 -15.39
N GLY A 345 11.62 5.09 -15.89
CA GLY A 345 12.92 5.55 -16.37
C GLY A 345 13.95 5.80 -15.26
N ALA A 346 13.54 5.82 -13.99
CA ALA A 346 14.44 5.89 -12.86
C ALA A 346 14.98 4.51 -12.42
N LEU A 347 14.64 3.43 -13.11
CA LEU A 347 15.13 2.08 -12.80
C LEU A 347 15.69 1.36 -14.03
N SER A 348 16.50 0.34 -13.77
CA SER A 348 17.06 -0.56 -14.78
C SER A 348 16.81 -1.98 -14.31
N ALA A 349 15.98 -2.72 -15.04
CA ALA A 349 15.57 -4.06 -14.64
C ALA A 349 16.16 -5.14 -15.54
N LYS A 350 16.54 -6.26 -14.93
CA LYS A 350 17.09 -7.44 -15.59
C LYS A 350 16.42 -8.69 -15.08
N ILE A 351 16.08 -9.60 -15.98
CA ILE A 351 15.62 -10.95 -15.65
C ILE A 351 16.66 -11.95 -16.09
N ASN A 352 17.21 -12.72 -15.16
CA ASN A 352 18.28 -13.69 -15.43
C ASN A 352 19.45 -13.10 -16.27
N GLY A 353 19.72 -11.80 -16.09
CA GLY A 353 20.76 -11.06 -16.80
C GLY A 353 20.34 -10.36 -18.10
N VAL A 354 19.14 -10.63 -18.62
CA VAL A 354 18.58 -9.99 -19.82
C VAL A 354 17.91 -8.67 -19.43
N ASP A 355 18.28 -7.57 -20.08
CA ASP A 355 17.67 -6.26 -19.87
C ASP A 355 16.21 -6.25 -20.31
N ILE A 356 15.34 -5.75 -19.43
CA ILE A 356 13.92 -5.57 -19.71
C ILE A 356 13.56 -4.10 -19.57
N ASN A 357 12.78 -3.59 -20.53
CA ASN A 357 12.31 -2.21 -20.50
C ASN A 357 10.96 -2.14 -19.79
N LEU A 358 10.95 -1.52 -18.61
CA LEU A 358 9.74 -1.32 -17.83
C LEU A 358 9.01 -0.01 -18.17
N GLY A 359 9.59 0.92 -18.95
CA GLY A 359 8.95 2.17 -19.33
C GLY A 359 9.91 3.37 -19.44
N GLY A 360 9.39 4.53 -19.81
CA GLY A 360 10.13 5.77 -20.02
C GLY A 360 10.33 6.64 -18.76
N SER A 361 11.12 7.71 -18.91
CA SER A 361 11.33 8.70 -17.85
C SER A 361 10.02 9.41 -17.49
N GLY A 362 9.65 9.41 -16.21
CA GLY A 362 8.41 10.01 -15.72
C GLY A 362 7.15 9.17 -16.01
N GLU A 363 7.29 8.02 -16.68
CA GLU A 363 6.19 7.09 -16.92
C GLU A 363 5.91 6.28 -15.65
N ILE A 364 4.66 6.34 -15.18
CA ILE A 364 4.14 5.36 -14.23
C ILE A 364 3.88 4.10 -15.03
N SER A 365 4.56 3.01 -14.71
CA SER A 365 4.41 1.76 -15.46
C SER A 365 3.95 0.61 -14.59
N SER A 366 3.05 -0.17 -15.17
CA SER A 366 2.49 -1.38 -14.60
C SER A 366 2.77 -2.53 -15.58
N ARG A 367 3.57 -3.49 -15.14
CA ARG A 367 4.07 -4.58 -15.98
C ARG A 367 3.90 -5.91 -15.26
N MET A 368 3.52 -6.93 -15.99
CA MET A 368 3.50 -8.31 -15.52
C MET A 368 4.55 -9.10 -16.28
N VAL A 369 5.31 -9.89 -15.53
CA VAL A 369 6.18 -10.91 -16.08
C VAL A 369 5.56 -12.25 -15.71
N GLN A 370 5.23 -13.08 -16.69
CA GLN A 370 4.69 -14.42 -16.45
C GLN A 370 5.09 -15.40 -17.55
N TRP A 371 5.14 -16.67 -17.19
CA TRP A 371 5.25 -17.75 -18.16
C TRP A 371 3.90 -18.00 -18.85
N VAL A 372 3.91 -18.02 -20.17
CA VAL A 372 2.77 -18.34 -21.03
C VAL A 372 3.12 -19.54 -21.89
N TYR A 373 2.24 -20.55 -21.93
CA TYR A 373 2.45 -21.70 -22.81
C TYR A 373 2.05 -21.35 -24.24
N ASN A 374 2.96 -21.52 -25.19
CA ASN A 374 2.71 -21.34 -26.62
C ASN A 374 2.48 -22.71 -27.27
N SER A 375 1.26 -22.91 -27.79
CA SER A 375 0.85 -24.17 -28.42
C SER A 375 1.48 -24.41 -29.79
N GLU A 376 1.97 -23.38 -30.48
CA GLU A 376 2.54 -23.49 -31.82
C GLU A 376 3.95 -24.07 -31.80
N ASN A 377 4.77 -23.70 -30.81
CA ASN A 377 6.13 -24.20 -30.61
C ASN A 377 6.23 -25.24 -29.48
N SER A 378 5.14 -25.52 -28.76
CA SER A 378 5.09 -26.43 -27.60
C SER A 378 6.08 -26.07 -26.49
N LYS A 379 6.32 -24.77 -26.27
CA LYS A 379 7.21 -24.26 -25.23
C LYS A 379 6.52 -23.25 -24.32
N TYR A 380 7.12 -23.00 -23.16
CA TYR A 380 6.77 -21.88 -22.30
C TYR A 380 7.60 -20.66 -22.66
N GLU A 381 6.96 -19.50 -22.73
CA GLU A 381 7.58 -18.21 -23.00
C GLU A 381 7.40 -17.30 -21.79
N LEU A 382 8.50 -16.78 -21.26
CA LEU A 382 8.48 -15.75 -20.24
C LEU A 382 8.21 -14.43 -20.94
N GLN A 383 7.02 -13.88 -20.74
CA GLN A 383 6.57 -12.68 -21.44
C GLN A 383 6.50 -11.50 -20.47
N LEU A 384 6.92 -10.33 -20.95
CA LEU A 384 6.68 -9.04 -20.31
C LEU A 384 5.44 -8.41 -20.95
N LEU A 385 4.40 -8.26 -20.15
CA LEU A 385 3.09 -7.78 -20.55
C LEU A 385 2.80 -6.43 -19.90
N PRO A 386 2.24 -5.44 -20.64
CA PRO A 386 1.62 -4.29 -20.02
C PRO A 386 0.38 -4.73 -19.23
N VAL A 387 0.15 -4.11 -18.07
CA VAL A 387 -1.06 -4.32 -17.27
C VAL A 387 -1.66 -2.94 -17.04
N TYR A 388 -2.81 -2.70 -17.67
CA TYR A 388 -3.57 -1.46 -17.52
C TYR A 388 -4.39 -1.48 -16.23
#